data_AF-A0A7V5YTM8-F1
#
_entry.id   AF-A0A7V5YTM8-F1
#
_cell.length_a   1.000
_cell.length_b   1.000
_cell.length_c   1.000
_cell.angle_alpha   90.00
_cell.angle_beta   90.00
_cell.angle_gamma   90.00
#
_symmetry.space_group_name_H-M   'P 1'
#
loop_
_entity.id
_entity.type
_entity.pdbx_description
1 polymer ?
#
loop_
_entity_poly.entity_id
_entity_poly.type
_entity_poly.pdbx_seq_one_letter_code
_entity_poly.pdbx_strand_id
1 'polypeptide(L)'
;MPRDRSHSAKPQREATNLPAPEPVRYYDADGNLLPDLVDQEAEKWARQLANVRTAQLRRFYDSVLALARQIQLQAPEPQHRERAFQTLKAQFKMLRSKAAYTQKRNRLPESFLRFFVNHTAAVQSYKDFEAFRRHFEAVMGFHRFFAREP
;
A
#
# COMPACT_ATOMS: atom_id res chain seq x y z
N MET A 1 9.85 -59.08 -11.59
CA MET A 1 10.03 -57.71 -12.10
C MET A 1 8.82 -56.86 -11.74
N PRO A 2 8.81 -56.15 -10.60
CA PRO A 2 7.74 -55.19 -10.29
C PRO A 2 8.12 -53.79 -10.81
N ARG A 3 7.17 -53.12 -11.47
CA ARG A 3 7.29 -51.71 -11.88
C ARG A 3 7.01 -50.83 -10.67
N ASP A 4 8.06 -50.17 -10.18
CA ASP A 4 7.96 -49.10 -9.20
C ASP A 4 7.34 -47.86 -9.87
N ARG A 5 6.12 -47.50 -9.46
CA ARG A 5 5.48 -46.23 -9.86
C ARG A 5 5.71 -45.23 -8.73
N SER A 6 6.83 -44.53 -8.84
CA SER A 6 7.17 -43.36 -8.05
C SER A 6 5.99 -42.37 -8.07
N HIS A 7 5.32 -42.24 -6.93
CA HIS A 7 4.35 -41.18 -6.71
C HIS A 7 5.10 -39.86 -6.59
N SER A 8 5.09 -39.05 -7.64
CA SER A 8 5.51 -37.65 -7.56
C SER A 8 4.59 -36.92 -6.57
N ALA A 9 5.14 -36.61 -5.38
CA ALA A 9 4.48 -35.76 -4.40
C ALA A 9 4.22 -34.38 -5.02
N LYS A 10 2.94 -33.97 -5.06
CA LYS A 10 2.57 -32.60 -5.41
C LYS A 10 3.24 -31.63 -4.41
N PRO A 11 3.77 -30.47 -4.85
CA PRO A 11 4.29 -29.49 -3.91
C PRO A 11 3.16 -29.04 -3.00
N GLN A 12 3.39 -29.17 -1.69
CA GLN A 12 2.48 -28.73 -0.65
C GLN A 12 2.22 -27.23 -0.85
N ARG A 13 0.94 -26.87 -0.99
CA ARG A 13 0.52 -25.47 -1.00
C ARG A 13 0.80 -24.92 0.39
N GLU A 14 1.90 -24.17 0.55
CA GLU A 14 2.12 -23.34 1.73
C GLU A 14 0.86 -22.50 1.98
N ALA A 15 0.33 -22.55 3.19
CA ALA A 15 -0.78 -21.71 3.59
C ALA A 15 -0.33 -20.25 3.42
N THR A 16 -0.85 -19.56 2.40
CA THR A 16 -0.50 -18.15 2.13
C THR A 16 -1.09 -17.28 3.23
N ASN A 17 -0.36 -17.13 4.33
CA ASN A 17 -0.66 -16.18 5.38
C ASN A 17 -0.39 -14.77 4.87
N LEU A 18 -1.26 -13.81 5.24
CA LEU A 18 -0.97 -12.41 4.96
C LEU A 18 0.31 -12.01 5.70
N PRO A 19 1.18 -11.19 5.09
CA PRO A 19 2.36 -10.71 5.77
C PRO A 19 1.98 -9.94 7.03
N ALA A 20 2.79 -10.07 8.07
CA ALA A 20 2.68 -9.21 9.26
C ALA A 20 3.10 -7.78 8.88
N PRO A 21 2.41 -6.73 9.39
CA PRO A 21 2.78 -5.36 9.10
C PRO A 21 4.13 -5.00 9.74
N GLU A 22 4.99 -4.37 8.96
CA GLU A 22 6.22 -3.76 9.45
C GLU A 22 5.95 -2.30 9.87
N PRO A 23 6.65 -1.79 10.90
CA PRO A 23 6.49 -0.40 11.34
C PRO A 23 6.84 0.59 10.23
N VAL A 24 6.02 1.63 10.08
CA VAL A 24 6.31 2.78 9.22
C VAL A 24 6.39 4.03 10.09
N ARG A 25 7.49 4.76 9.95
CA ARG A 25 7.68 6.05 10.62
C ARG A 25 7.45 7.18 9.63
N TYR A 26 6.50 8.06 9.92
CA TYR A 26 6.22 9.23 9.08
C TYR A 26 6.91 10.50 9.56
N TYR A 27 7.20 10.59 10.86
CA TYR A 27 7.68 11.82 11.50
C TYR A 27 8.97 11.61 12.28
N ASP A 28 9.77 12.67 12.35
CA ASP A 28 10.91 12.77 13.27
C ASP A 28 10.44 12.91 14.73
N ALA A 29 11.38 13.15 15.65
CA ALA A 29 11.06 13.33 17.07
C ALA A 29 10.29 14.64 17.35
N ASP A 30 10.45 15.63 16.47
CA ASP A 30 9.83 16.96 16.59
C ASP A 30 8.44 17.02 15.92
N GLY A 31 8.03 15.93 15.26
CA GLY A 31 6.74 15.79 14.60
C GLY A 31 6.70 16.34 13.18
N ASN A 32 7.85 16.66 12.57
CA ASN A 32 7.95 17.04 11.17
C ASN A 32 7.92 15.80 10.28
N LEU A 33 7.38 15.93 9.07
CA LEU A 33 7.40 14.85 8.08
C LEU A 33 8.85 14.52 7.73
N LEU A 34 9.22 13.24 7.80
CA LEU A 34 10.56 12.79 7.38
C LEU A 34 10.76 13.09 5.89
N PRO A 35 11.78 13.89 5.50
CA PRO A 35 12.03 14.21 4.09
C PRO A 35 12.25 12.96 3.23
N ASP A 36 13.00 11.99 3.76
CA ASP A 36 13.30 10.71 3.08
C ASP A 36 12.04 9.93 2.71
N LEU A 37 10.93 10.15 3.41
CA LEU A 37 9.65 9.51 3.11
C LEU A 37 9.20 9.86 1.69
N VAL A 38 9.36 11.11 1.24
CA VAL A 38 8.95 11.54 -0.11
C VAL A 38 10.09 11.51 -1.13
N ASP A 39 11.28 11.06 -0.71
CA ASP A 39 12.47 10.97 -1.53
C ASP A 39 12.96 9.50 -1.57
N GLN A 40 14.04 9.17 -0.87
CA GLN A 40 14.70 7.85 -0.95
C GLN A 40 13.77 6.66 -0.65
N GLU A 41 12.89 6.74 0.35
CA GLU A 41 11.96 5.64 0.65
C GLU A 41 10.87 5.52 -0.40
N ALA A 42 10.41 6.64 -0.98
CA ALA A 42 9.46 6.61 -2.09
C ALA A 42 10.09 6.01 -3.36
N GLU A 43 11.35 6.36 -3.65
CA GLU A 43 12.11 5.81 -4.76
C GLU A 43 12.32 4.29 -4.60
N LYS A 44 12.68 3.85 -3.39
CA LYS A 44 12.86 2.44 -3.05
C LYS A 44 11.57 1.64 -3.28
N TRP A 45 10.44 2.13 -2.82
CA TRP A 45 9.14 1.50 -3.09
C TRP A 45 8.82 1.49 -4.58
N ALA A 46 9.05 2.58 -5.29
CA ALA A 46 8.84 2.65 -6.74
C ALA A 46 9.65 1.59 -7.49
N ARG A 47 10.92 1.36 -7.11
CA ARG A 47 11.78 0.31 -7.68
C ARG A 47 11.25 -1.09 -7.36
N GLN A 48 10.83 -1.34 -6.12
CA GLN A 48 10.23 -2.63 -5.71
C GLN A 48 8.90 -2.91 -6.41
N LEU A 49 8.23 -1.88 -6.89
CA LEU A 49 6.96 -1.94 -7.59
C LEU A 49 7.10 -1.82 -9.11
N ALA A 50 8.32 -1.75 -9.66
CA ALA A 50 8.56 -1.49 -11.09
C ALA A 50 7.90 -2.50 -12.07
N ASN A 51 7.58 -3.70 -11.59
CA ASN A 51 6.88 -4.75 -12.34
C ASN A 51 5.35 -4.72 -12.16
N VAL A 52 4.83 -3.75 -11.39
CA VAL A 52 3.39 -3.52 -11.24
C VAL A 52 2.97 -2.53 -12.32
N ARG A 53 1.85 -2.80 -13.00
CA ARG A 53 1.36 -1.87 -14.03
C ARG A 53 0.98 -0.54 -13.38
N THR A 54 1.39 0.58 -13.98
CA THR A 54 1.03 1.93 -13.52
C THR A 54 -0.48 2.08 -13.29
N ALA A 55 -1.32 1.52 -14.19
CA ALA A 55 -2.77 1.53 -14.04
C ALA A 55 -3.28 0.78 -12.80
N GLN A 56 -2.59 -0.28 -12.35
CA GLN A 56 -2.95 -0.98 -11.11
C GLN A 56 -2.67 -0.11 -9.88
N LEU A 57 -1.47 0.46 -9.76
CA LEU A 57 -1.14 1.37 -8.66
C LEU A 57 -2.02 2.63 -8.68
N ARG A 58 -2.26 3.20 -9.87
CA ARG A 58 -3.09 4.39 -10.05
C ARG A 58 -4.49 4.19 -9.46
N ARG A 59 -5.13 3.03 -9.65
CA ARG A 59 -6.45 2.72 -9.08
C ARG A 59 -6.48 2.69 -7.55
N PHE A 60 -5.36 2.34 -6.90
CA PHE A 60 -5.25 2.42 -5.45
C PHE A 60 -5.04 3.88 -5.02
N TYR A 61 -4.16 4.60 -5.69
CA TYR A 61 -3.94 6.02 -5.43
C TYR A 61 -5.23 6.84 -5.62
N ASP A 62 -6.05 6.54 -6.64
CA ASP A 62 -7.37 7.16 -6.84
C ASP A 62 -8.32 6.89 -5.67
N SER A 63 -8.26 5.70 -5.07
CA SER A 63 -9.07 5.40 -3.88
C SER A 63 -8.67 6.28 -2.69
N VAL A 64 -7.37 6.57 -2.55
CA VAL A 64 -6.85 7.48 -1.51
C VAL A 64 -7.26 8.92 -1.78
N LEU A 65 -7.18 9.39 -3.03
CA LEU A 65 -7.64 10.73 -3.41
C LEU A 65 -9.14 10.92 -3.23
N ALA A 66 -9.94 9.89 -3.53
CA ALA A 66 -11.38 9.91 -3.29
C ALA A 66 -11.69 10.04 -1.79
N LEU A 67 -10.98 9.30 -0.92
CA LEU A 67 -11.10 9.43 0.53
C LEU A 67 -10.70 10.83 1.00
N ALA A 68 -9.59 11.37 0.50
CA ALA A 68 -9.15 12.73 0.85
C ALA A 68 -10.20 13.79 0.47
N ARG A 69 -10.80 13.66 -0.72
CA ARG A 69 -11.91 14.53 -1.17
C ARG A 69 -13.13 14.39 -0.26
N GLN A 70 -13.49 13.16 0.12
CA GLN A 70 -14.63 12.92 0.99
C GLN A 70 -14.42 13.52 2.40
N ILE A 71 -13.20 13.43 2.95
CA ILE A 71 -12.84 14.09 4.21
C ILE A 71 -13.02 15.60 4.09
N GLN A 72 -12.52 16.21 3.02
CA GLN A 72 -12.65 17.65 2.77
C GLN A 72 -14.12 18.10 2.63
N LEU A 73 -14.97 17.29 1.98
CA LEU A 73 -16.40 17.59 1.85
C LEU A 73 -17.16 17.45 3.19
N GLN A 74 -16.82 16.45 4.01
CA GLN A 74 -17.44 16.25 5.33
C GLN A 74 -16.92 17.24 6.39
N ALA A 75 -15.69 17.74 6.23
CA ALA A 75 -15.01 18.64 7.15
C ALA A 75 -14.21 19.70 6.38
N PRO A 76 -14.86 20.75 5.86
CA PRO A 76 -14.19 21.86 5.18
C PRO A 76 -13.16 22.54 6.10
N GLU A 77 -13.55 22.75 7.36
CA GLU A 77 -12.70 23.33 8.40
C GLU A 77 -11.62 22.34 8.88
N PRO A 78 -10.33 22.74 8.91
CA PRO A 78 -9.23 21.86 9.30
C PRO A 78 -9.41 21.16 10.64
N GLN A 79 -9.96 21.84 11.66
CA GLN A 79 -10.15 21.25 12.99
C GLN A 79 -11.09 20.03 13.01
N HIS A 80 -11.94 19.85 11.99
CA HIS A 80 -12.89 18.73 11.91
C HIS A 80 -12.37 17.54 11.11
N ARG A 81 -11.19 17.65 10.45
CA ARG A 81 -10.67 16.62 9.54
C ARG A 81 -10.30 15.33 10.25
N GLU A 82 -9.80 15.40 11.49
CA GLU A 82 -9.51 14.21 12.29
C GLU A 82 -10.78 13.38 12.53
N ARG A 83 -11.87 14.03 12.96
CA ARG A 83 -13.16 13.38 13.20
C ARG A 83 -13.70 12.75 11.92
N ALA A 84 -13.66 13.47 10.80
CA ALA A 84 -14.09 12.94 9.50
C ALA A 84 -13.20 11.77 9.02
N PHE A 85 -11.89 11.81 9.27
CA PHE A 85 -11.02 10.67 8.97
C PHE A 85 -11.39 9.44 9.81
N GLN A 86 -11.66 9.59 11.11
CA GLN A 86 -12.02 8.45 11.96
C GLN A 86 -13.29 7.73 11.50
N THR A 87 -14.28 8.45 10.95
CA THR A 87 -15.49 7.82 10.36
C THR A 87 -15.19 7.07 9.06
N LEU A 88 -14.16 7.47 8.33
CA LEU A 88 -13.74 6.88 7.04
C LEU A 88 -12.55 5.92 7.16
N LYS A 89 -11.94 5.80 8.34
CA LYS A 89 -10.75 4.96 8.59
C LYS A 89 -10.97 3.50 8.22
N ALA A 90 -12.18 2.97 8.40
CA ALA A 90 -12.54 1.63 7.96
C ALA A 90 -12.42 1.47 6.44
N GLN A 91 -12.86 2.46 5.67
CA GLN A 91 -12.74 2.47 4.21
C GLN A 91 -11.27 2.56 3.76
N PHE A 92 -10.45 3.33 4.47
CA PHE A 92 -9.00 3.34 4.25
C PHE A 92 -8.38 1.95 4.51
N LYS A 93 -8.73 1.29 5.62
CA LYS A 93 -8.24 -0.06 5.95
C LYS A 93 -8.64 -1.12 4.92
N MET A 94 -9.71 -0.92 4.16
CA MET A 94 -10.10 -1.80 3.05
C MET A 94 -9.09 -1.84 1.89
N LEU A 95 -8.13 -0.91 1.83
CA LEU A 95 -7.04 -1.01 0.86
C LEU A 95 -6.22 -2.29 1.06
N ARG A 96 -6.08 -2.78 2.30
CA ARG A 96 -5.39 -4.05 2.60
C ARG A 96 -6.08 -5.24 1.96
N SER A 97 -7.39 -5.37 2.14
CA SER A 97 -8.17 -6.48 1.58
C SER A 97 -8.21 -6.42 0.05
N LYS A 98 -8.38 -5.22 -0.51
CA LYS A 98 -8.30 -4.96 -1.96
C LYS A 98 -6.93 -5.32 -2.54
N ALA A 99 -5.85 -5.00 -1.84
CA ALA A 99 -4.49 -5.34 -2.22
C ALA A 99 -4.27 -6.85 -2.21
N ALA A 100 -4.70 -7.55 -1.17
CA ALA A 100 -4.56 -9.02 -1.06
C ALA A 100 -5.27 -9.73 -2.23
N TYR A 101 -6.50 -9.32 -2.54
CA TYR A 101 -7.23 -9.86 -3.68
C TYR A 101 -6.54 -9.56 -5.01
N THR A 102 -6.12 -8.30 -5.22
CA THR A 102 -5.51 -7.85 -6.47
C THR A 102 -4.16 -8.54 -6.70
N GLN A 103 -3.35 -8.69 -5.65
CA GLN A 103 -2.07 -9.38 -5.70
C GLN A 103 -2.25 -10.82 -6.14
N LYS A 104 -3.15 -11.57 -5.50
CA LYS A 104 -3.41 -12.97 -5.84
C LYS A 104 -4.00 -13.14 -7.23
N ARG A 105 -4.98 -12.29 -7.58
CA ARG A 105 -5.66 -12.34 -8.89
C ARG A 105 -4.71 -12.05 -10.05
N ASN A 106 -3.78 -11.12 -9.89
CA ASN A 106 -2.90 -10.66 -10.97
C ASN A 106 -1.45 -11.12 -10.82
N ARG A 107 -1.15 -11.98 -9.83
CA ARG A 107 0.20 -12.47 -9.50
C ARG A 107 1.23 -11.33 -9.34
N LEU A 108 0.84 -10.27 -8.64
CA LEU A 108 1.72 -9.13 -8.37
C LEU A 108 2.81 -9.52 -7.35
N PRO A 109 3.97 -8.82 -7.35
CA PRO A 109 5.02 -9.08 -6.36
C PRO A 109 4.50 -8.90 -4.92
N GLU A 110 5.13 -9.59 -3.97
CA GLU A 110 4.77 -9.46 -2.55
C GLU A 110 4.93 -8.02 -2.04
N SER A 111 5.92 -7.28 -2.57
CA SER A 111 6.14 -5.86 -2.28
C SER A 111 4.89 -5.01 -2.48
N PHE A 112 4.06 -5.32 -3.48
CA PHE A 112 2.77 -4.65 -3.69
C PHE A 112 1.83 -4.83 -2.50
N LEU A 113 1.67 -6.06 -2.01
CA LEU A 113 0.83 -6.32 -0.85
C LEU A 113 1.44 -5.72 0.42
N ARG A 114 2.76 -5.84 0.58
CA ARG A 114 3.52 -5.32 1.72
C ARG A 114 3.30 -3.82 1.90
N PHE A 115 3.38 -3.04 0.82
CA PHE A 115 3.14 -1.60 0.84
C PHE A 115 1.81 -1.26 1.53
N PHE A 116 0.70 -1.87 1.07
CA PHE A 116 -0.61 -1.59 1.66
C PHE A 116 -0.78 -2.17 3.07
N VAL A 117 -0.20 -3.34 3.36
CA VAL A 117 -0.24 -3.92 4.71
C VAL A 117 0.47 -3.02 5.72
N ASN A 118 1.67 -2.55 5.41
CA ASN A 118 2.46 -1.68 6.28
C ASN A 118 1.73 -0.35 6.53
N HIS A 119 1.33 0.35 5.46
CA HIS A 119 0.73 1.68 5.61
C HIS A 119 -0.70 1.65 6.19
N THR A 120 -1.52 0.63 5.90
CA THR A 120 -2.86 0.53 6.51
C THR A 120 -2.82 0.16 8.00
N ALA A 121 -1.72 -0.44 8.46
CA ALA A 121 -1.46 -0.66 9.87
C ALA A 121 -0.87 0.58 10.56
N ALA A 122 -0.01 1.34 9.88
CA ALA A 122 0.66 2.51 10.46
C ALA A 122 -0.25 3.75 10.59
N VAL A 123 -1.17 3.97 9.65
CA VAL A 123 -2.04 5.16 9.66
C VAL A 123 -3.11 5.04 10.75
N GLN A 124 -3.03 5.90 11.76
CA GLN A 124 -3.99 5.92 12.88
C GLN A 124 -4.77 7.24 12.99
N SER A 125 -4.22 8.33 12.49
CA SER A 125 -4.78 9.69 12.50
C SER A 125 -4.91 10.28 11.08
N TYR A 126 -5.61 11.41 10.95
CA TYR A 126 -5.65 12.20 9.72
C TYR A 126 -4.27 12.71 9.32
N LYS A 127 -3.43 13.07 10.31
CA LYS A 127 -2.04 13.48 10.05
C LYS A 127 -1.28 12.36 9.33
N ASP A 128 -1.35 11.13 9.85
CA ASP A 128 -0.70 9.96 9.24
C ASP A 128 -1.25 9.66 7.84
N PHE A 129 -2.56 9.84 7.65
CA PHE A 129 -3.21 9.65 6.35
C PHE A 129 -2.67 10.65 5.31
N GLU A 130 -2.50 11.92 5.67
CA GLU A 130 -1.88 12.91 4.79
C GLU A 130 -0.40 12.59 4.51
N ALA A 131 0.35 12.11 5.50
CA ALA A 131 1.73 11.66 5.28
C ALA A 131 1.80 10.48 4.31
N PHE A 132 0.94 9.48 4.50
CA PHE A 132 0.80 8.36 3.55
C PHE A 132 0.39 8.85 2.14
N ARG A 133 -0.54 9.79 2.03
CA ARG A 133 -0.99 10.33 0.74
C ARG A 133 0.19 10.97 -0.01
N ARG A 134 0.99 11.79 0.67
CA ARG A 134 2.19 12.44 0.10
C ARG A 134 3.27 11.41 -0.26
N HIS A 135 3.49 10.40 0.59
CA HIS A 135 4.40 9.31 0.30
C HIS A 135 3.96 8.54 -0.96
N PHE A 136 2.68 8.17 -1.04
CA PHE A 136 2.17 7.43 -2.19
C PHE A 136 2.19 8.26 -3.48
N GLU A 137 1.97 9.57 -3.37
CA GLU A 137 2.15 10.52 -4.48
C GLU A 137 3.60 10.51 -5.01
N ALA A 138 4.59 10.57 -4.12
CA ALA A 138 6.00 10.47 -4.49
C ALA A 138 6.35 9.09 -5.10
N VAL A 139 5.84 8.01 -4.51
CA VAL A 139 6.00 6.65 -5.06
C VAL A 139 5.44 6.57 -6.48
N MET A 140 4.26 7.16 -6.74
CA MET A 140 3.68 7.20 -8.09
C MET A 140 4.57 8.01 -9.06
N GLY A 141 5.16 9.11 -8.60
CA GLY A 141 6.10 9.93 -9.37
C GLY A 141 7.33 9.14 -9.79
N PHE A 142 8.05 8.56 -8.84
CA PHE A 142 9.22 7.71 -9.12
C PHE A 142 8.86 6.44 -9.88
N HIS A 143 7.71 5.83 -9.60
CA HIS A 143 7.27 4.62 -10.28
C HIS A 143 7.11 4.88 -11.77
N ARG A 144 6.63 6.05 -12.19
CA ARG A 144 6.55 6.41 -13.61
C ARG A 144 7.91 6.35 -14.32
N PHE A 145 9.01 6.62 -13.61
CA PHE A 145 10.35 6.53 -14.16
C PHE A 145 10.86 5.08 -14.24
N PHE A 146 10.54 4.23 -13.26
CA PHE A 146 11.02 2.84 -13.22
C PHE A 146 10.09 1.81 -13.86
N ALA A 147 8.83 2.17 -14.13
CA ALA A 147 7.81 1.28 -14.66
C ALA A 147 8.28 0.68 -15.98
N ARG A 148 8.32 -0.65 -16.03
CA ARG A 148 8.57 -1.38 -17.27
C ARG A 148 7.23 -1.53 -17.97
N GLU A 149 6.87 -0.55 -18.79
CA GLU A 149 5.69 -0.66 -19.64
C GLU A 149 5.95 -1.74 -20.71
N PRO A 150 5.06 -2.75 -20.84
CA PRO A 150 5.10 -3.69 -21.95
C PRO A 150 4.65 -3.05 -23.25
#